data_AF-A0A4R9A8I7-F1
#
_entry.id   AF-A0A4R9A8I7-F1
#
_cell.length_a   1.000
_cell.length_b   1.000
_cell.length_c   1.000
_cell.angle_alpha   90.00
_cell.angle_beta   90.00
_cell.angle_gamma   90.00
#
_symmetry.space_group_name_H-M   'P 1'
#
loop_
_entity.id
_entity.type
_entity.pdbx_description
1 polymer ?
#
loop_
_entity_poly.entity_id
_entity_poly.type
_entity_poly.pdbx_seq_one_letter_code
_entity_poly.pdbx_strand_id
1 'polypeptide(L)'
;MTSLAVCVGINEFENLPTHSWLNGCVNDADDIVSLLTRHYGFSDTDITRLTDSAATKSAVMGALTDAMGRVRTGEATQLVFSFSSHGTQVPDSNADESDSVDEAFVTYDMRQSGDNWDPTTLIVDDELHDLFALLPENALLDVILDTCHSGTGLRAIDLLPSRRPRFVPPPTPVAVERAEAANSRSFRDLVRAATDTGDTGEQGAGHPALFAACRSNQTAADANFGGRYSGAFTHFLIQALLANPYLTRADILTQVNTDLRAEKFTQRAQLEAPAAGKRMPWGSPFARAGSPAPVRAERPVRTLGPVRTDKPARDDRN
;
A
#
# COMPACT_ATOMS: atom_id res chain seq x y z
N MET A 1 24.78 -1.63 5.00
CA MET A 1 23.72 -2.45 4.38
C MET A 1 23.01 -1.54 3.41
N THR A 2 22.95 -1.92 2.13
CA THR A 2 22.31 -1.12 1.09
C THR A 2 20.80 -1.34 1.15
N SER A 3 20.04 -0.25 1.11
CA SER A 3 18.57 -0.26 1.12
C SER A 3 18.08 0.33 -0.19
N LEU A 4 17.23 -0.41 -0.91
CA LEU A 4 16.67 -0.02 -2.20
C LEU A 4 15.20 0.33 -2.06
N ALA A 5 14.69 1.23 -2.89
CA ALA A 5 13.26 1.47 -2.96
C ALA A 5 12.77 1.63 -4.40
N VAL A 6 11.54 1.17 -4.65
CA VAL A 6 10.76 1.46 -5.85
C VAL A 6 9.49 2.15 -5.40
N CYS A 7 9.32 3.43 -5.75
CA CYS A 7 8.20 4.27 -5.31
C CYS A 7 7.39 4.73 -6.52
N VAL A 8 6.13 4.29 -6.60
CA VAL A 8 5.27 4.49 -7.76
C VAL A 8 4.04 5.31 -7.40
N GLY A 9 3.76 6.35 -8.19
CA GLY A 9 2.60 7.22 -8.01
C GLY A 9 1.97 7.65 -9.34
N ILE A 10 0.72 7.28 -9.59
CA ILE A 10 0.06 7.48 -10.88
C ILE A 10 -1.24 8.27 -10.70
N ASN A 11 -1.25 9.52 -11.18
CA ASN A 11 -2.44 10.37 -11.22
C ASN A 11 -3.09 10.32 -12.60
N GLU A 12 -2.27 10.32 -13.64
CA GLU A 12 -2.69 10.39 -15.04
C GLU A 12 -2.55 9.02 -15.72
N PHE A 13 -3.42 8.74 -16.69
CA PHE A 13 -3.46 7.46 -17.38
C PHE A 13 -3.69 7.68 -18.87
N GLU A 14 -2.96 6.96 -19.71
CA GLU A 14 -2.97 7.13 -21.17
C GLU A 14 -4.37 6.91 -21.76
N ASN A 15 -5.06 5.87 -21.29
CA ASN A 15 -6.34 5.43 -21.87
C ASN A 15 -7.53 5.57 -20.91
N LEU A 16 -7.43 6.37 -19.84
CA LEU A 16 -8.58 6.75 -19.02
C LEU A 16 -8.98 8.21 -19.24
N PRO A 17 -10.28 8.52 -19.20
CA PRO A 17 -10.74 9.90 -19.29
C PRO A 17 -10.27 10.71 -18.06
N THR A 18 -9.98 11.98 -18.27
CA THR A 18 -9.41 12.88 -17.24
C THR A 18 -10.24 13.03 -15.97
N HIS A 19 -11.56 12.79 -16.03
CA HIS A 19 -12.42 12.81 -14.84
C HIS A 19 -12.19 11.61 -13.91
N SER A 20 -11.59 10.53 -14.42
CA SER A 20 -11.17 9.36 -13.66
C SER A 20 -9.76 9.49 -13.11
N TRP A 21 -9.01 10.56 -13.44
CA TRP A 21 -7.66 10.76 -12.90
C TRP A 21 -7.68 11.02 -11.39
N LEU A 22 -6.55 10.70 -10.74
CA LEU A 22 -6.31 10.94 -9.32
C LEU A 22 -5.47 12.22 -9.15
N ASN A 23 -5.29 12.66 -7.90
CA ASN A 23 -4.55 13.89 -7.60
C ASN A 23 -3.42 13.67 -6.58
N GLY A 24 -3.56 12.67 -5.70
CA GLY A 24 -2.62 12.45 -4.58
C GLY A 24 -1.56 11.39 -4.80
N CYS A 25 -1.60 10.59 -5.88
CA CYS A 25 -0.71 9.44 -6.00
C CYS A 25 0.75 9.82 -6.23
N VAL A 26 1.01 10.86 -7.04
CA VAL A 26 2.36 11.42 -7.22
C VAL A 26 2.90 11.99 -5.90
N ASN A 27 2.04 12.70 -5.15
CA ASN A 27 2.37 13.23 -3.83
C ASN A 27 2.72 12.12 -2.83
N ASP A 28 1.99 10.99 -2.87
CA ASP A 28 2.28 9.83 -2.03
C ASP A 28 3.67 9.25 -2.33
N ALA A 29 4.03 9.11 -3.61
CA ALA A 29 5.36 8.64 -4.00
C ALA A 29 6.47 9.60 -3.52
N ASP A 30 6.26 10.91 -3.67
CA ASP A 30 7.18 11.95 -3.17
C ASP A 30 7.34 11.90 -1.65
N ASP A 31 6.24 11.73 -0.92
CA ASP A 31 6.27 11.70 0.53
C ASP A 31 6.98 10.45 1.06
N ILE A 32 6.81 9.30 0.41
CA ILE A 32 7.56 8.07 0.73
C ILE A 32 9.05 8.24 0.43
N VAL A 33 9.43 8.80 -0.73
CA VAL A 33 10.84 9.12 -1.04
C VAL A 33 11.43 10.03 0.04
N SER A 34 10.71 11.10 0.41
CA SER A 34 11.14 12.02 1.46
C SER A 34 11.26 11.33 2.82
N LEU A 35 10.34 10.43 3.17
CA LEU A 35 10.38 9.67 4.43
C LEU A 35 11.65 8.80 4.47
N LEU A 36 11.89 8.04 3.41
CA LEU A 36 13.00 7.10 3.31
C LEU A 36 14.36 7.80 3.41
N THR A 37 14.53 8.88 2.66
CA THR A 37 15.79 9.65 2.60
C THR A 37 16.07 10.38 3.91
N ARG A 38 15.07 11.06 4.49
CA ARG A 38 15.27 11.91 5.67
C ARG A 38 15.28 11.15 6.99
N HIS A 39 14.59 10.02 7.08
CA HIS A 39 14.36 9.33 8.35
C HIS A 39 14.89 7.88 8.40
N TYR A 40 15.12 7.25 7.25
CA TYR A 40 15.53 5.84 7.18
C TYR A 40 16.88 5.62 6.46
N GLY A 41 17.56 6.68 6.06
CA GLY A 41 18.94 6.63 5.57
C GLY A 41 19.11 6.05 4.16
N PHE A 42 18.05 6.05 3.36
CA PHE A 42 18.14 5.65 1.95
C PHE A 42 18.88 6.74 1.16
N SER A 43 19.75 6.34 0.23
CA SER A 43 20.36 7.26 -0.74
C SER A 43 19.38 7.54 -1.86
N ASP A 44 19.36 8.78 -2.38
CA ASP A 44 18.56 9.13 -3.57
C ASP A 44 18.90 8.23 -4.77
N THR A 45 20.16 7.81 -4.90
CA THR A 45 20.63 6.91 -5.98
C THR A 45 20.11 5.49 -5.88
N ASP A 46 19.60 5.10 -4.71
CA ASP A 46 19.07 3.76 -4.43
C ASP A 46 17.53 3.74 -4.46
N ILE A 47 16.90 4.87 -4.81
CA ILE A 47 15.44 5.00 -4.93
C ILE A 47 15.07 5.20 -6.40
N THR A 48 14.32 4.25 -6.95
CA THR A 48 13.67 4.39 -8.24
C THR A 48 12.27 4.97 -8.03
N ARG A 49 12.05 6.20 -8.50
CA ARG A 49 10.75 6.87 -8.45
C ARG A 49 10.11 6.90 -9.83
N LEU A 50 8.93 6.31 -9.99
CA LEU A 50 8.18 6.26 -11.25
C LEU A 50 6.82 6.93 -11.09
N THR A 51 6.52 7.93 -11.92
CA THR A 51 5.24 8.65 -11.85
C THR A 51 4.62 8.90 -13.21
N ASP A 52 3.29 8.87 -13.25
CA ASP A 52 2.47 9.11 -14.44
C ASP A 52 3.04 8.37 -15.67
N SER A 53 3.34 9.07 -16.76
CA SER A 53 3.87 8.49 -18.01
C SER A 53 5.12 7.62 -17.87
N ALA A 54 5.91 7.77 -16.80
CA ALA A 54 7.07 6.92 -16.53
C ALA A 54 6.68 5.57 -15.87
N ALA A 55 5.50 5.48 -15.27
CA ALA A 55 5.02 4.33 -14.52
C ALA A 55 4.19 3.37 -15.38
N THR A 56 4.77 2.92 -16.49
CA THR A 56 4.21 1.82 -17.30
C THR A 56 4.38 0.48 -16.58
N LYS A 57 3.58 -0.54 -16.93
CA LYS A 57 3.77 -1.91 -16.39
C LYS A 57 5.21 -2.36 -16.52
N SER A 58 5.77 -2.21 -17.73
CA SER A 58 7.14 -2.66 -18.02
C SER A 58 8.19 -1.94 -17.17
N ALA A 59 8.06 -0.62 -16.97
CA ALA A 59 9.01 0.14 -16.16
C ALA A 59 8.92 -0.22 -14.67
N VAL A 60 7.70 -0.37 -14.14
CA VAL A 60 7.49 -0.72 -12.73
C VAL A 60 7.99 -2.13 -12.43
N MET A 61 7.57 -3.12 -13.21
CA MET A 61 8.00 -4.50 -13.02
C MET A 61 9.50 -4.66 -13.26
N GLY A 62 10.06 -3.99 -14.28
CA GLY A 62 11.51 -4.00 -14.53
C GLY A 62 12.31 -3.46 -13.34
N ALA A 63 11.93 -2.29 -12.81
CA ALA A 63 12.59 -1.71 -11.64
C ALA A 63 12.50 -2.61 -10.39
N LEU A 64 11.35 -3.25 -10.18
CA LEU A 64 11.12 -4.13 -9.04
C LEU A 64 11.89 -5.45 -9.18
N THR A 65 11.93 -6.04 -10.38
CA THR A 65 12.72 -7.23 -10.69
C THR A 65 14.21 -6.97 -10.52
N ASP A 66 14.73 -5.84 -11.02
CA ASP A 66 16.14 -5.46 -10.84
C ASP A 66 16.49 -5.27 -9.35
N ALA A 67 15.64 -4.59 -8.59
CA ALA A 67 15.82 -4.40 -7.16
C ALA A 67 15.80 -5.73 -6.40
N MET A 68 14.85 -6.63 -6.71
CA MET A 68 14.79 -7.97 -6.14
C MET A 68 16.03 -8.79 -6.51
N GLY A 69 16.54 -8.68 -7.74
CA GLY A 69 17.78 -9.31 -8.17
C GLY A 69 18.98 -8.91 -7.31
N ARG A 70 19.13 -7.61 -7.03
CA ARG A 70 20.19 -7.07 -6.14
C ARG A 70 20.01 -7.52 -4.69
N VAL A 71 18.77 -7.71 -4.24
CA VAL A 71 18.50 -8.30 -2.92
C VAL A 71 18.91 -9.79 -2.89
N ARG A 72 18.59 -10.55 -3.93
CA ARG A 72 18.95 -11.99 -4.03
C ARG A 72 20.45 -12.24 -4.08
N THR A 73 21.23 -11.35 -4.70
CA THR A 73 22.69 -11.45 -4.73
C THR A 73 23.35 -10.95 -3.44
N GLY A 74 22.58 -10.40 -2.50
CA GLY A 74 23.07 -9.85 -1.23
C GLY A 74 23.70 -8.46 -1.35
N GLU A 75 23.61 -7.81 -2.51
CA GLU A 75 24.05 -6.42 -2.70
C GLU A 75 23.22 -5.44 -1.86
N ALA A 76 21.93 -5.74 -1.70
CA ALA A 76 21.00 -5.05 -0.82
C ALA A 76 20.36 -6.03 0.17
N THR A 77 20.02 -5.55 1.36
CA THR A 77 19.35 -6.35 2.40
C THR A 77 17.97 -5.83 2.77
N GLN A 78 17.58 -4.69 2.20
CA GLN A 78 16.28 -4.08 2.42
C GLN A 78 15.74 -3.55 1.09
N LEU A 79 14.46 -3.83 0.82
CA LEU A 79 13.70 -3.30 -0.29
C LEU A 79 12.39 -2.72 0.24
N VAL A 80 12.07 -1.51 -0.21
CA VAL A 80 10.75 -0.90 -0.01
C VAL A 80 10.07 -0.77 -1.37
N PHE A 81 8.85 -1.30 -1.48
CA PHE A 81 8.01 -1.09 -2.64
C PHE A 81 6.76 -0.31 -2.23
N SER A 82 6.57 0.89 -2.76
CA SER A 82 5.32 1.64 -2.58
C SER A 82 4.63 1.84 -3.93
N PHE A 83 3.32 1.63 -3.96
CA PHE A 83 2.52 1.76 -5.16
C PHE A 83 1.19 2.46 -4.84
N SER A 84 0.99 3.62 -5.45
CA SER A 84 -0.19 4.48 -5.30
C SER A 84 -0.80 4.74 -6.67
N SER A 85 -2.01 4.21 -6.91
CA SER A 85 -2.74 4.32 -8.18
C SER A 85 -4.18 3.86 -7.99
N HIS A 86 -4.92 3.67 -9.08
CA HIS A 86 -6.08 2.80 -9.09
C HIS A 86 -5.71 1.31 -8.99
N GLY A 87 -6.62 0.52 -8.45
CA GLY A 87 -6.71 -0.91 -8.81
C GLY A 87 -8.00 -1.20 -9.57
N THR A 88 -8.08 -2.42 -10.08
CA THR A 88 -9.16 -2.96 -10.91
C THR A 88 -9.22 -4.48 -10.72
N GLN A 89 -10.13 -5.13 -11.42
CA GLN A 89 -10.22 -6.58 -11.53
C GLN A 89 -10.04 -7.02 -12.99
N VAL A 90 -9.44 -8.18 -13.20
CA VAL A 90 -9.33 -8.86 -14.50
C VAL A 90 -9.82 -10.29 -14.39
N PRO A 91 -10.33 -10.91 -15.48
CA PRO A 91 -10.67 -12.33 -15.46
C PRO A 91 -9.44 -13.17 -15.15
N ASP A 92 -9.60 -14.16 -14.28
CA ASP A 92 -8.56 -15.14 -14.00
C ASP A 92 -8.25 -15.95 -15.27
N SER A 93 -6.96 -16.12 -15.56
CA SER A 93 -6.45 -16.81 -16.74
C SER A 93 -5.79 -18.16 -16.43
N ASN A 94 -5.58 -18.49 -15.15
CA ASN A 94 -4.91 -19.71 -14.72
C ASN A 94 -5.88 -20.88 -14.42
N ALA A 95 -7.20 -20.60 -14.43
CA ALA A 95 -8.29 -21.57 -14.34
C ALA A 95 -8.22 -22.50 -13.12
N ASP A 96 -7.61 -22.06 -12.02
CA ASP A 96 -7.59 -22.86 -10.79
C ASP A 96 -8.93 -22.86 -10.04
N GLU A 97 -9.81 -21.90 -10.33
CA GLU A 97 -11.23 -21.86 -9.96
C GLU A 97 -12.09 -21.39 -11.16
N SER A 98 -13.29 -21.95 -11.34
CA SER A 98 -14.07 -21.77 -12.58
C SER A 98 -14.74 -20.40 -12.77
N ASP A 99 -14.69 -19.52 -11.77
CA ASP A 99 -15.46 -18.26 -11.71
C ASP A 99 -14.75 -17.16 -10.89
N SER A 100 -13.41 -17.07 -10.94
CA SER A 100 -12.58 -16.08 -10.21
C SER A 100 -12.23 -14.84 -11.03
N VAL A 101 -11.93 -13.74 -10.33
CA VAL A 101 -11.27 -12.56 -10.88
C VAL A 101 -10.03 -12.24 -10.06
N ASP A 102 -8.97 -11.83 -10.75
CA ASP A 102 -7.71 -11.41 -10.12
C ASP A 102 -7.74 -9.91 -9.83
N GLU A 103 -7.13 -9.54 -8.70
CA GLU A 103 -6.90 -8.15 -8.34
C GLU A 103 -5.73 -7.60 -9.17
N ALA A 104 -5.90 -6.45 -9.80
CA ALA A 104 -4.88 -5.85 -10.64
C ALA A 104 -4.62 -4.38 -10.28
N PHE A 105 -3.37 -3.97 -10.45
CA PHE A 105 -2.89 -2.61 -10.22
C PHE A 105 -2.82 -1.87 -11.56
N VAL A 106 -3.50 -0.72 -11.62
CA VAL A 106 -3.57 0.07 -12.84
C VAL A 106 -2.28 0.85 -13.03
N THR A 107 -1.62 0.63 -14.17
CA THR A 107 -0.42 1.37 -14.57
C THR A 107 -0.75 2.42 -15.63
N TYR A 108 0.19 3.30 -15.97
CA TYR A 108 -0.07 4.42 -16.88
C TYR A 108 -0.60 3.99 -18.25
N ASP A 109 0.01 2.95 -18.82
CA ASP A 109 -0.26 2.41 -20.17
C ASP A 109 -1.42 1.41 -20.19
N MET A 110 -2.23 1.37 -19.12
CA MET A 110 -3.42 0.53 -19.05
C MET A 110 -4.30 0.72 -20.28
N ARG A 111 -4.83 -0.36 -20.85
CA ARG A 111 -5.73 -0.28 -22.01
C ARG A 111 -6.75 -1.40 -22.02
N GLN A 112 -7.83 -1.18 -22.75
CA GLN A 112 -8.87 -2.19 -22.98
C GLN A 112 -8.43 -3.18 -24.07
N SER A 113 -8.78 -4.46 -23.89
CA SER A 113 -8.69 -5.52 -24.90
C SER A 113 -9.98 -6.34 -24.90
N GLY A 114 -10.77 -6.22 -25.98
CA GLY A 114 -12.10 -6.82 -26.05
C GLY A 114 -13.02 -6.29 -24.95
N ASP A 115 -13.64 -7.19 -24.19
CA ASP A 115 -14.55 -6.82 -23.10
C ASP A 115 -13.84 -6.44 -21.78
N ASN A 116 -12.54 -6.72 -21.67
CA ASN A 116 -11.77 -6.61 -20.42
C ASN A 116 -10.60 -5.64 -20.55
N TRP A 117 -9.89 -5.40 -19.46
CA TRP A 117 -8.56 -4.77 -19.52
C TRP A 117 -7.53 -5.73 -20.12
N ASP A 118 -6.53 -5.18 -20.81
CA ASP A 118 -5.37 -5.94 -21.29
C ASP A 118 -4.44 -6.24 -20.11
N PRO A 119 -4.32 -7.51 -19.66
CA PRO A 119 -3.50 -7.88 -18.51
C PRO A 119 -2.00 -7.61 -18.76
N THR A 120 -1.56 -7.42 -20.01
CA THR A 120 -0.18 -7.04 -20.33
C THR A 120 0.14 -5.57 -20.01
N THR A 121 -0.86 -4.79 -19.58
CA THR A 121 -0.73 -3.36 -19.19
C THR A 121 -1.18 -3.07 -17.77
N LEU A 122 -1.48 -4.12 -17.01
CA LEU A 122 -1.79 -4.07 -15.59
C LEU A 122 -0.80 -4.96 -14.87
N ILE A 123 -0.46 -4.63 -13.63
CA ILE A 123 0.28 -5.59 -12.79
C ILE A 123 -0.78 -6.44 -12.11
N VAL A 124 -0.79 -7.75 -12.36
CA VAL A 124 -1.68 -8.68 -11.65
C VAL A 124 -1.03 -9.04 -10.31
N ASP A 125 -1.83 -9.29 -9.27
CA ASP A 125 -1.32 -9.67 -7.96
C ASP A 125 -0.43 -10.92 -7.99
N ASP A 126 -0.75 -11.92 -8.82
CA ASP A 126 0.09 -13.09 -9.08
C ASP A 126 1.52 -12.73 -9.58
N GLU A 127 1.68 -11.66 -10.37
CA GLU A 127 3.03 -11.25 -10.83
C GLU A 127 3.87 -10.67 -9.68
N LEU A 128 3.23 -9.94 -8.76
CA LEU A 128 3.89 -9.47 -7.55
C LEU A 128 4.15 -10.63 -6.59
N HIS A 129 3.22 -11.58 -6.52
CA HIS A 129 3.34 -12.79 -5.74
C HIS A 129 4.62 -13.56 -6.10
N ASP A 130 4.74 -13.94 -7.36
CA ASP A 130 5.86 -14.70 -7.90
C ASP A 130 7.19 -13.98 -7.64
N LEU A 131 7.20 -12.65 -7.82
CA LEU A 131 8.39 -11.86 -7.57
C LEU A 131 8.76 -11.80 -6.08
N PHE A 132 7.79 -11.64 -5.19
CA PHE A 132 8.02 -11.56 -3.74
C PHE A 132 8.37 -12.93 -3.13
N ALA A 133 7.91 -14.03 -3.73
CA ALA A 133 8.30 -15.37 -3.36
C ALA A 133 9.81 -15.63 -3.53
N LEU A 134 10.54 -14.81 -4.30
CA LEU A 134 11.99 -14.91 -4.46
C LEU A 134 12.80 -14.27 -3.30
N LEU A 135 12.15 -13.66 -2.32
CA LEU A 135 12.80 -12.92 -1.23
C LEU A 135 13.68 -13.83 -0.36
N PRO A 136 14.99 -13.53 -0.18
CA PRO A 136 15.85 -14.28 0.74
C PRO A 136 15.47 -14.12 2.22
N GLU A 137 15.74 -15.14 3.05
CA GLU A 137 15.43 -15.12 4.51
C GLU A 137 16.10 -13.96 5.25
N ASN A 138 17.28 -13.55 4.80
CA ASN A 138 18.09 -12.50 5.40
C ASN A 138 17.79 -11.09 4.84
N ALA A 139 16.77 -10.94 3.99
CA ALA A 139 16.35 -9.67 3.43
C ALA A 139 14.99 -9.21 3.99
N LEU A 140 14.82 -7.89 4.07
CA LEU A 140 13.56 -7.26 4.45
C LEU A 140 12.88 -6.66 3.21
N LEU A 141 11.62 -7.02 2.98
CA LEU A 141 10.75 -6.37 2.00
C LEU A 141 9.55 -5.75 2.71
N ASP A 142 9.45 -4.42 2.68
CA ASP A 142 8.27 -3.68 3.12
C ASP A 142 7.48 -3.21 1.88
N VAL A 143 6.22 -3.62 1.78
CA VAL A 143 5.32 -3.30 0.66
C VAL A 143 4.20 -2.38 1.17
N ILE A 144 3.92 -1.29 0.45
CA ILE A 144 2.93 -0.28 0.78
C ILE A 144 2.03 -0.09 -0.45
N LEU A 145 0.79 -0.57 -0.38
CA LEU A 145 -0.18 -0.48 -1.47
C LEU A 145 -1.31 0.48 -1.09
N ASP A 146 -1.39 1.62 -1.78
CA ASP A 146 -2.48 2.60 -1.62
C ASP A 146 -3.40 2.63 -2.85
N THR A 147 -4.04 1.48 -3.04
CA THR A 147 -4.88 1.12 -4.18
C THR A 147 -6.17 0.43 -3.69
N CYS A 148 -7.20 0.37 -4.54
CA CYS A 148 -8.42 -0.40 -4.25
C CYS A 148 -8.54 -1.57 -5.21
N HIS A 149 -9.01 -2.70 -4.74
CA HIS A 149 -9.02 -3.91 -5.56
C HIS A 149 -10.39 -4.54 -5.74
N SER A 150 -11.40 -4.01 -5.04
CA SER A 150 -12.77 -4.45 -5.23
C SER A 150 -13.75 -3.34 -5.55
N GLY A 151 -14.58 -3.60 -6.57
CA GLY A 151 -15.73 -2.77 -6.91
C GLY A 151 -16.87 -2.89 -5.89
N THR A 152 -16.86 -3.94 -5.06
CA THR A 152 -17.92 -4.19 -4.05
C THR A 152 -17.96 -3.11 -2.95
N GLY A 153 -16.84 -2.41 -2.72
CA GLY A 153 -16.72 -1.28 -1.79
C GLY A 153 -17.24 0.06 -2.31
N LEU A 154 -17.56 0.20 -3.60
CA LEU A 154 -18.06 1.46 -4.18
C LEU A 154 -19.37 1.92 -3.52
N ARG A 155 -20.13 1.00 -2.92
CA ARG A 155 -21.36 1.31 -2.15
C ARG A 155 -21.10 2.08 -0.85
N ALA A 156 -19.85 2.11 -0.38
CA ALA A 156 -19.41 2.76 0.86
C ALA A 156 -18.45 3.94 0.62
N ILE A 157 -18.31 4.42 -0.61
CA ILE A 157 -17.59 5.68 -0.84
C ILE A 157 -18.42 6.82 -0.28
N ASP A 158 -17.81 7.49 0.68
CA ASP A 158 -18.24 8.78 1.16
C ASP A 158 -18.26 9.72 -0.05
N LEU A 159 -19.46 10.00 -0.57
CA LEU A 159 -19.78 10.93 -1.68
C LEU A 159 -19.39 12.39 -1.39
N LEU A 160 -18.36 12.60 -0.56
CA LEU A 160 -17.80 13.89 -0.24
C LEU A 160 -16.99 14.37 -1.45
N PRO A 161 -17.21 15.61 -1.94
CA PRO A 161 -16.50 16.16 -3.10
C PRO A 161 -14.97 16.16 -2.98
N SER A 162 -14.43 16.07 -1.76
CA SER A 162 -13.01 16.07 -1.46
C SER A 162 -12.34 14.68 -1.51
N ARG A 163 -13.08 13.62 -1.86
CA ARG A 163 -12.57 12.24 -1.91
C ARG A 163 -12.88 11.59 -3.25
N ARG A 164 -11.94 10.83 -3.81
CA ARG A 164 -12.13 10.01 -5.01
C ARG A 164 -11.79 8.54 -4.76
N PRO A 165 -12.58 7.59 -5.29
CA PRO A 165 -12.19 6.18 -5.32
C PRO A 165 -10.84 5.99 -5.99
N ARG A 166 -10.00 5.12 -5.44
CA ARG A 166 -8.84 4.55 -6.14
C ARG A 166 -9.16 3.21 -6.80
N PHE A 167 -10.32 3.14 -7.45
CA PHE A 167 -10.80 1.95 -8.18
C PHE A 167 -11.27 2.35 -9.57
N VAL A 168 -10.93 1.53 -10.58
CA VAL A 168 -11.50 1.61 -11.92
C VAL A 168 -12.24 0.31 -12.19
N PRO A 169 -13.54 0.35 -12.54
CA PRO A 169 -14.28 -0.87 -12.86
C PRO A 169 -13.80 -1.49 -14.19
N PRO A 170 -14.10 -2.77 -14.45
CA PRO A 170 -13.93 -3.36 -15.78
C PRO A 170 -14.55 -2.47 -16.89
N PRO A 171 -13.99 -2.48 -18.12
CA PRO A 171 -14.28 -1.44 -19.11
C PRO A 171 -15.65 -1.58 -19.79
N THR A 172 -16.28 -2.75 -19.70
CA THR A 172 -17.60 -3.02 -20.29
C THR A 172 -18.63 -3.45 -19.24
N PRO A 173 -19.92 -3.15 -19.43
CA PRO A 173 -20.97 -3.60 -18.50
C PRO A 173 -21.00 -5.11 -18.29
N VAL A 174 -20.72 -5.89 -19.35
CA VAL A 174 -20.66 -7.36 -19.28
C VAL A 174 -19.50 -7.81 -18.39
N ALA A 175 -18.33 -7.18 -18.51
CA ALA A 175 -17.20 -7.49 -17.65
C ALA A 175 -17.43 -7.06 -16.19
N VAL A 176 -18.14 -5.93 -15.97
CA VAL A 176 -18.56 -5.53 -14.62
C VAL A 176 -19.49 -6.57 -14.00
N GLU A 177 -20.53 -7.00 -14.71
CA GLU A 177 -21.48 -8.01 -14.22
C GLU A 177 -20.78 -9.34 -13.90
N ARG A 178 -19.84 -9.78 -14.74
CA ARG A 178 -19.01 -10.96 -14.48
C ARG A 178 -18.14 -10.80 -13.23
N ALA A 179 -17.47 -9.66 -13.08
CA ALA A 179 -16.61 -9.40 -11.93
C ALA A 179 -17.41 -9.29 -10.61
N GLU A 180 -18.63 -8.78 -10.65
CA GLU A 180 -19.53 -8.74 -9.49
C GLU A 180 -20.09 -10.13 -9.11
N ALA A 181 -20.23 -11.04 -10.08
CA ALA A 181 -20.66 -12.41 -9.86
C ALA A 181 -19.53 -13.35 -9.39
N ALA A 182 -18.27 -13.00 -9.69
CA ALA A 182 -17.09 -13.77 -9.36
C ALA A 182 -16.69 -13.65 -7.88
N ASN A 183 -16.03 -14.70 -7.37
CA ASN A 183 -15.30 -14.59 -6.10
C ASN A 183 -13.93 -13.97 -6.37
N SER A 184 -13.59 -12.89 -5.67
CA SER A 184 -12.25 -12.30 -5.74
C SER A 184 -11.31 -12.99 -4.75
N ARG A 185 -10.10 -13.35 -5.20
CA ARG A 185 -8.99 -13.65 -4.29
C ARG A 185 -8.67 -12.41 -3.45
N SER A 186 -8.25 -12.63 -2.22
CA SER A 186 -7.96 -11.52 -1.29
C SER A 186 -6.45 -11.30 -1.24
N PHE A 187 -6.00 -10.07 -0.97
CA PHE A 187 -4.61 -9.77 -0.54
C PHE A 187 -4.00 -10.73 0.49
N ARG A 188 -4.82 -11.38 1.30
CA ARG A 188 -4.35 -12.43 2.21
C ARG A 188 -3.66 -13.56 1.48
N ASP A 189 -4.12 -13.91 0.29
CA ASP A 189 -3.58 -15.01 -0.52
C ASP A 189 -2.22 -14.62 -1.12
N LEU A 190 -1.99 -13.35 -1.49
CA LEU A 190 -0.70 -12.81 -1.93
C LEU A 190 0.44 -13.10 -0.93
N VAL A 191 0.18 -12.95 0.37
CA VAL A 191 1.19 -13.21 1.42
C VAL A 191 1.14 -14.65 1.92
N ARG A 192 -0.04 -15.28 1.96
CA ARG A 192 -0.21 -16.64 2.47
C ARG A 192 0.40 -17.68 1.54
N ALA A 193 0.21 -17.60 0.23
CA ALA A 193 0.83 -18.55 -0.70
C ALA A 193 2.37 -18.39 -0.73
N ALA A 194 2.92 -17.19 -0.49
CA ALA A 194 4.36 -16.95 -0.36
C ALA A 194 4.91 -17.52 0.96
N THR A 195 4.02 -17.98 1.85
CA THR A 195 4.35 -18.69 3.10
C THR A 195 3.97 -20.17 3.05
N ASP A 196 3.20 -20.62 2.05
CA ASP A 196 2.74 -22.00 1.90
C ASP A 196 3.77 -22.76 1.05
N THR A 197 4.42 -23.74 1.67
CA THR A 197 5.60 -24.45 1.15
C THR A 197 5.25 -25.47 0.05
N GLY A 198 4.51 -25.06 -0.97
CA GLY A 198 4.10 -25.87 -2.11
C GLY A 198 5.16 -25.98 -3.20
N ASP A 199 5.41 -27.22 -3.65
CA ASP A 199 6.47 -27.76 -4.50
C ASP A 199 6.60 -27.16 -5.93
N THR A 200 6.84 -25.84 -6.05
CA THR A 200 7.05 -25.16 -7.35
C THR A 200 8.23 -24.17 -7.32
N GLY A 201 9.40 -24.61 -7.83
CA GLY A 201 10.50 -23.71 -8.26
C GLY A 201 11.45 -23.14 -7.19
N GLU A 202 12.43 -22.33 -7.65
CA GLU A 202 13.37 -21.57 -6.79
C GLU A 202 12.62 -20.55 -5.92
N GLN A 203 12.18 -20.96 -4.74
CA GLN A 203 11.55 -20.08 -3.75
C GLN A 203 12.56 -19.56 -2.72
N GLY A 204 12.41 -18.30 -2.33
CA GLY A 204 13.12 -17.68 -1.21
C GLY A 204 12.45 -18.00 0.13
N ALA A 205 13.22 -18.02 1.21
CA ALA A 205 12.72 -18.30 2.56
C ALA A 205 12.33 -17.04 3.36
N GLY A 206 12.40 -15.86 2.73
CA GLY A 206 11.99 -14.58 3.32
C GLY A 206 10.49 -14.37 3.23
N HIS A 207 9.95 -13.54 4.13
CA HIS A 207 8.54 -13.14 4.10
C HIS A 207 8.43 -11.62 4.03
N PRO A 208 7.63 -11.06 3.12
CA PRO A 208 7.39 -9.63 3.08
C PRO A 208 6.52 -9.16 4.25
N ALA A 209 6.58 -7.85 4.53
CA ALA A 209 5.58 -7.14 5.33
C ALA A 209 4.81 -6.19 4.41
N LEU A 210 3.52 -6.46 4.22
CA LEU A 210 2.67 -5.74 3.30
C LEU A 210 1.59 -4.96 4.06
N PHE A 211 1.53 -3.65 3.83
CA PHE A 211 0.39 -2.83 4.20
C PHE A 211 -0.47 -2.55 2.96
N ALA A 212 -1.78 -2.74 3.11
CA ALA A 212 -2.77 -2.39 2.09
C ALA A 212 -3.74 -1.34 2.65
N ALA A 213 -4.14 -0.38 1.82
CA ALA A 213 -4.96 0.76 2.23
C ALA A 213 -6.38 0.40 2.68
N CYS A 214 -6.94 -0.70 2.16
CA CYS A 214 -8.30 -1.12 2.47
C CYS A 214 -8.45 -2.65 2.49
N ARG A 215 -9.57 -3.13 3.02
CA ARG A 215 -9.97 -4.53 2.86
C ARG A 215 -10.48 -4.78 1.45
N SER A 216 -10.49 -6.05 1.02
CA SER A 216 -11.01 -6.48 -0.29
C SER A 216 -12.51 -6.25 -0.51
N ASN A 217 -13.24 -5.60 0.41
CA ASN A 217 -14.63 -5.18 0.22
C ASN A 217 -14.84 -3.69 0.52
N GLN A 218 -13.75 -2.91 0.46
CA GLN A 218 -13.72 -1.48 0.75
C GLN A 218 -12.91 -0.75 -0.32
N THR A 219 -13.04 0.57 -0.35
CA THR A 219 -12.37 1.41 -1.34
C THR A 219 -11.46 2.40 -0.63
N ALA A 220 -10.18 2.40 -0.96
CA ALA A 220 -9.21 3.44 -0.63
C ALA A 220 -9.55 4.78 -1.32
N ALA A 221 -9.23 5.88 -0.66
CA ALA A 221 -9.60 7.22 -1.06
C ALA A 221 -8.37 8.08 -1.39
N ASP A 222 -8.43 8.73 -2.55
CA ASP A 222 -7.63 9.91 -2.86
C ASP A 222 -8.30 11.14 -2.24
N ALA A 223 -7.64 11.83 -1.31
CA ALA A 223 -8.29 12.80 -0.45
C ALA A 223 -7.50 14.11 -0.33
N ASN A 224 -8.23 15.21 -0.17
CA ASN A 224 -7.64 16.53 0.07
C ASN A 224 -7.43 16.79 1.57
N PHE A 225 -6.17 16.99 1.96
CA PHE A 225 -5.76 17.37 3.31
C PHE A 225 -5.25 18.81 3.33
N GLY A 226 -6.15 19.76 3.53
CA GLY A 226 -5.78 21.18 3.71
C GLY A 226 -5.19 21.84 2.46
N GLY A 227 -5.66 21.46 1.27
CA GLY A 227 -5.22 22.01 -0.03
C GLY A 227 -4.25 21.11 -0.80
N ARG A 228 -3.77 20.02 -0.20
CA ARG A 228 -2.90 19.03 -0.85
C ARG A 228 -3.56 17.66 -0.91
N TYR A 229 -3.57 17.03 -2.08
CA TYR A 229 -4.11 15.69 -2.25
C TYR A 229 -3.08 14.61 -1.86
N SER A 230 -3.56 13.53 -1.26
CA SER A 230 -2.79 12.33 -0.89
C SER A 230 -3.75 11.15 -0.69
N GLY A 231 -3.22 9.94 -0.79
CA GLY A 231 -3.94 8.74 -0.39
C GLY A 231 -4.21 8.76 1.09
N ALA A 232 -5.46 8.55 1.50
CA ALA A 232 -5.80 8.64 2.91
C ALA A 232 -5.02 7.62 3.75
N PHE A 233 -4.69 6.46 3.20
CA PHE A 233 -3.85 5.48 3.89
C PHE A 233 -2.39 5.97 4.00
N THR A 234 -1.77 6.37 2.89
CA THR A 234 -0.38 6.84 2.85
C THR A 234 -0.19 8.06 3.74
N HIS A 235 -1.12 9.01 3.71
CA HIS A 235 -1.12 10.19 4.57
C HIS A 235 -1.00 9.81 6.06
N PHE A 236 -1.90 8.97 6.58
CA PHE A 236 -1.87 8.58 7.99
C PHE A 236 -0.72 7.62 8.33
N LEU A 237 -0.27 6.80 7.37
CA LEU A 237 0.91 5.94 7.54
C LEU A 237 2.15 6.80 7.83
N ILE A 238 2.39 7.82 7.00
CA ILE A 238 3.53 8.73 7.16
C ILE A 238 3.41 9.52 8.47
N GLN A 239 2.22 10.02 8.82
CA GLN A 239 2.02 10.71 10.10
C GLN A 239 2.36 9.81 11.29
N ALA A 240 1.94 8.54 11.28
CA ALA A 240 2.26 7.59 12.34
C ALA A 240 3.78 7.35 12.45
N LEU A 241 4.46 7.15 11.32
CA LEU A 241 5.91 6.90 11.26
C LEU A 241 6.73 8.11 11.72
N LEU A 242 6.32 9.33 11.33
CA LEU A 242 6.97 10.57 11.76
C LEU A 242 6.73 10.89 13.23
N ALA A 243 5.53 10.59 13.75
CA ALA A 243 5.19 10.83 15.14
C ALA A 243 6.00 9.94 16.11
N ASN A 244 6.25 8.69 15.72
CA ASN A 244 7.09 7.78 16.49
C ASN A 244 7.72 6.71 15.58
N PRO A 245 9.04 6.81 15.28
CA PRO A 245 9.72 5.88 14.37
C PRO A 245 9.92 4.48 14.98
N TYR A 246 9.64 4.31 16.28
CA TYR A 246 9.78 3.04 17.00
C TYR A 246 8.48 2.24 17.07
N LEU A 247 7.39 2.71 16.45
CA LEU A 247 6.15 1.95 16.41
C LEU A 247 6.35 0.63 15.67
N THR A 248 5.81 -0.44 16.26
CA THR A 248 5.75 -1.73 15.58
C THR A 248 4.82 -1.64 14.37
N ARG A 249 5.00 -2.51 13.37
CA ARG A 249 4.09 -2.55 12.20
C ARG A 249 2.62 -2.70 12.62
N ALA A 250 2.33 -3.49 13.66
CA ALA A 250 0.99 -3.63 14.22
C ALA A 250 0.49 -2.36 14.93
N ASP A 251 1.34 -1.63 15.65
CA ASP A 251 0.97 -0.37 16.28
C ASP A 251 0.73 0.74 15.23
N ILE A 252 1.52 0.76 14.15
CA ILE A 252 1.30 1.64 12.99
C ILE A 252 -0.07 1.38 12.38
N LEU A 253 -0.40 0.11 12.08
CA LEU A 253 -1.72 -0.26 11.57
C LEU A 253 -2.86 0.23 12.49
N THR A 254 -2.66 0.10 13.80
CA THR A 254 -3.64 0.51 14.80
C THR A 254 -3.84 2.02 14.79
N GLN A 255 -2.74 2.79 14.71
CA GLN A 255 -2.78 4.25 14.65
C GLN A 255 -3.44 4.73 13.36
N VAL A 256 -3.01 4.22 12.19
CA VAL A 256 -3.60 4.52 10.88
C VAL A 256 -5.11 4.30 10.87
N ASN A 257 -5.56 3.14 11.37
CA ASN A 257 -7.00 2.84 11.45
C ASN A 257 -7.75 3.68 12.50
N THR A 258 -7.06 4.25 13.48
CA THR A 258 -7.64 5.21 14.43
C THR A 258 -7.87 6.55 13.75
N ASP A 259 -6.87 7.03 13.01
CA ASP A 259 -6.94 8.34 12.33
C ASP A 259 -7.90 8.31 11.13
N LEU A 260 -7.91 7.21 10.34
CA LEU A 260 -8.92 6.98 9.31
C LEU A 260 -10.35 7.04 9.89
N ARG A 261 -10.58 6.50 11.09
CA ARG A 261 -11.90 6.58 11.76
C ARG A 261 -12.21 7.99 12.23
N ALA A 262 -11.23 8.67 12.83
CA ALA A 262 -11.40 10.04 13.33
C ALA A 262 -11.80 11.00 12.19
N GLU A 263 -11.17 10.84 11.03
CA GLU A 263 -11.47 11.59 9.81
C GLU A 263 -12.62 10.98 8.98
N LYS A 264 -13.37 10.03 9.54
CA LYS A 264 -14.58 9.44 8.95
C LYS A 264 -14.36 8.83 7.57
N PHE A 265 -13.21 8.20 7.32
CA PHE A 265 -13.03 7.33 6.16
C PHE A 265 -13.65 5.96 6.44
N THR A 266 -14.24 5.33 5.42
CA THR A 266 -14.80 3.97 5.52
C THR A 266 -13.72 2.89 5.40
N GLN A 267 -12.65 3.16 4.65
CA GLN A 267 -11.53 2.23 4.45
C GLN A 267 -10.84 1.85 5.75
N ARG A 268 -10.41 0.59 5.86
CA ARG A 268 -9.59 0.08 6.96
C ARG A 268 -8.38 -0.61 6.39
N ALA A 269 -7.21 -0.07 6.72
CA ALA A 269 -5.94 -0.63 6.30
C ALA A 269 -5.77 -2.06 6.85
N GLN A 270 -4.98 -2.86 6.14
CA GLN A 270 -4.58 -4.20 6.51
C GLN A 270 -3.05 -4.30 6.63
N LEU A 271 -2.58 -5.30 7.38
CA LEU A 271 -1.16 -5.66 7.50
C LEU A 271 -1.04 -7.17 7.40
N GLU A 272 -0.30 -7.63 6.41
CA GLU A 272 0.10 -9.02 6.26
C GLU A 272 1.60 -9.16 6.41
N ALA A 273 2.00 -10.04 7.33
CA ALA A 273 3.37 -10.32 7.71
C ALA A 273 3.37 -11.50 8.72
N PRO A 274 4.49 -12.21 8.89
CA PRO A 274 4.65 -13.15 9.99
C PRO A 274 4.41 -12.48 11.34
N ALA A 275 3.93 -13.25 12.33
CA ALA A 275 3.62 -12.73 13.66
C ALA A 275 4.81 -12.04 14.34
N ALA A 276 6.04 -12.52 14.08
CA ALA A 276 7.27 -11.86 14.54
C ALA A 276 7.48 -10.51 13.85
N GLY A 277 7.31 -10.43 12.52
CA GLY A 277 7.45 -9.20 11.75
C GLY A 277 6.44 -8.12 12.14
N LYS A 278 5.19 -8.49 12.46
CA LYS A 278 4.15 -7.57 12.93
C LYS A 278 4.54 -6.85 14.24
N ARG A 279 5.39 -7.45 15.08
CA ARG A 279 5.86 -6.90 16.37
C ARG A 279 7.17 -6.14 16.30
N MET A 280 7.79 -6.05 15.12
CA MET A 280 9.02 -5.28 14.93
C MET A 280 8.70 -3.85 14.48
N PRO A 281 9.54 -2.86 14.85
CA PRO A 281 9.47 -1.53 14.27
C PRO A 281 9.55 -1.57 12.73
N TRP A 282 8.90 -0.63 12.05
CA TRP A 282 9.00 -0.53 10.60
C TRP A 282 10.44 -0.25 10.16
N GLY A 283 10.85 -0.83 9.04
CA GLY A 283 12.24 -0.79 8.56
C GLY A 283 13.23 -1.63 9.38
N SER A 284 12.80 -2.30 10.44
CA SER A 284 13.63 -3.27 11.17
C SER A 284 13.45 -4.68 10.59
N PRO A 285 14.54 -5.46 10.43
CA PRO A 285 14.47 -6.88 10.06
C PRO A 285 13.62 -7.69 11.04
N PHE A 286 13.12 -8.84 10.59
CA PHE A 286 12.40 -9.75 11.48
C PHE A 286 13.38 -10.32 12.50
N ALA A 287 12.95 -10.36 13.78
CA ALA A 287 13.77 -10.93 14.83
C ALA A 287 14.10 -12.40 14.48
N ARG A 288 15.40 -12.74 14.44
CA ARG A 288 15.84 -14.14 14.28
C ARG A 288 15.24 -14.98 15.40
N ALA A 289 14.79 -16.20 15.08
CA ALA A 289 14.35 -17.15 16.09
C ALA A 289 15.40 -17.27 17.22
N GLY A 290 14.99 -17.01 18.46
CA GLY A 290 15.88 -17.02 19.63
C GLY A 290 16.46 -15.66 20.07
N SER A 291 16.19 -14.57 19.35
CA SER A 291 16.57 -13.22 19.81
C SER A 291 15.60 -12.73 20.91
N PRO A 292 16.10 -12.07 21.98
CA PRO A 292 15.22 -11.49 22.99
C PRO A 292 14.29 -10.46 22.34
N ALA A 293 13.02 -10.46 22.73
CA ALA A 293 12.04 -9.51 22.23
C ALA A 293 12.54 -8.08 22.47
N PRO A 294 12.38 -7.15 21.50
CA PRO A 294 12.75 -5.76 21.72
C PRO A 294 11.99 -5.23 22.93
N VAL A 295 12.71 -4.55 23.82
CA VAL A 295 12.12 -3.92 25.01
C VAL A 295 11.09 -2.91 24.53
N ARG A 296 9.82 -3.10 24.93
CA ARG A 296 8.72 -2.21 24.56
C ARG A 296 9.07 -0.81 25.07
N ALA A 297 9.26 0.15 24.15
CA ALA A 297 9.47 1.54 24.54
C ALA A 297 8.27 1.98 25.39
N GLU A 298 8.53 2.46 26.61
CA GLU A 298 7.48 2.96 27.48
C GLU A 298 6.76 4.12 26.78
N ARG A 299 5.42 4.05 26.72
CA ARG A 299 4.61 5.14 26.18
C ARG A 299 4.93 6.40 26.98
N PRO A 300 5.30 7.53 26.36
CA PRO A 300 5.47 8.77 27.10
C PRO A 300 4.16 9.11 27.80
N VAL A 301 4.21 9.16 29.13
CA VAL A 301 3.08 9.57 29.97
C VAL A 301 2.79 11.02 29.61
N ARG A 302 1.64 11.27 28.97
CA ARG A 302 1.12 12.64 28.83
C ARG A 302 0.81 13.15 30.23
N THR A 303 1.69 13.96 30.79
CA THR A 303 1.36 14.82 31.93
C THR A 303 0.36 15.85 31.43
N LEU A 304 -0.91 15.65 31.75
CA LEU A 304 -1.92 16.69 31.61
C LEU A 304 -1.51 17.84 32.54
N GLY A 305 -1.01 18.93 31.95
CA GLY A 305 -0.81 20.18 32.66
C GLY A 305 -2.14 20.67 33.27
N PRO A 306 -2.10 21.43 34.37
CA PRO A 306 -3.30 21.84 35.08
C PRO A 306 -4.23 22.64 34.17
N VAL A 307 -5.49 22.23 34.11
CA VAL A 307 -6.58 22.92 33.42
C VAL A 307 -6.71 24.31 34.05
N ARG A 308 -6.34 25.36 33.31
CA ARG A 308 -6.69 26.74 33.67
C ARG A 308 -8.19 26.91 33.47
N THR A 309 -8.92 27.08 34.57
CA THR A 309 -10.32 27.49 34.55
C THR A 309 -10.38 29.01 34.50
N ASP A 310 -10.35 29.58 33.30
CA ASP A 310 -10.64 31.00 33.12
C ASP A 310 -12.15 31.22 33.33
N LYS A 311 -12.48 31.75 34.51
CA LYS A 311 -13.83 32.20 34.88
C LYS A 311 -14.05 33.57 34.23
N PRO A 312 -15.16 33.82 33.51
CA PRO A 312 -15.40 35.13 32.93
C PRO A 312 -15.64 36.16 34.05
N ALA A 313 -14.98 37.31 33.93
CA ALA A 313 -15.14 38.44 34.82
C ALA A 313 -16.60 38.94 34.78
N ARG A 314 -17.20 39.13 35.95
CA ARG A 314 -18.44 39.88 36.09
C ARG A 314 -18.15 41.34 35.78
N ASP A 315 -18.89 41.88 34.83
CA ASP A 315 -18.91 43.29 34.51
C ASP A 315 -19.81 44.00 35.53
N ASP A 316 -19.20 44.50 36.60
CA ASP A 316 -19.82 45.48 37.50
C ASP A 316 -19.29 46.86 37.10
N ARG A 317 -20.10 47.64 36.37
CA ARG A 317 -20.15 49.11 36.47
C ARG A 317 -21.31 49.74 35.68
N ASN A 318 -22.23 50.33 36.47
CA ASN A 318 -23.14 51.47 36.23
C ASN A 318 -24.09 51.46 35.04
#